data_AF-A0A4R9B4H2-F1
#
_entry.id   AF-A0A4R9B4H2-F1
#
_cell.length_a   1.000
_cell.length_b   1.000
_cell.length_c   1.000
_cell.angle_alpha   90.00
_cell.angle_beta   90.00
_cell.angle_gamma   90.00
#
_symmetry.space_group_name_H-M   'P 1'
#
loop_
_entity.id
_entity.type
_entity.pdbx_description
1 polymer ?
#
loop_
_entity_poly.entity_id
_entity_poly.type
_entity_poly.pdbx_seq_one_letter_code
_entity_poly.pdbx_strand_id
1 'polypeptide(L)'
;MSAPVPAGHITAPDAATRNGVATVAGVRARGWRVIAELLTEPDGNLVERLRNGDLVGELRESVQWLGDDAGRFMDGFMVLDIFGRRAGRRTVEEELHNLHAEYVRLFPDGPPALTEQLREMAALAEAEAEAWSRGDYETGKTMRVQQNARLEAEMVDTVPAWCVELDDRASLMLYKLTPRLLTSYLTVESGRDFDRVVFYRGSLLSFED
;
A
#
# COMPACT_ATOMS: atom_id res chain seq x y z
N MET A 1 -5.56 22.06 -46.88
CA MET A 1 -6.45 22.39 -45.74
C MET A 1 -7.09 21.10 -45.28
N SER A 2 -6.59 20.51 -44.18
CA SER A 2 -7.17 19.28 -43.63
C SER A 2 -8.45 19.61 -42.87
N ALA A 3 -9.52 18.86 -43.15
CA ALA A 3 -10.78 19.00 -42.43
C ALA A 3 -10.58 18.63 -40.94
N PRO A 4 -11.21 19.36 -40.01
CA PRO A 4 -11.16 19.02 -38.59
C PRO A 4 -11.79 17.64 -38.38
N VAL A 5 -11.06 16.76 -37.69
CA VAL A 5 -11.60 15.47 -37.23
C VAL A 5 -12.74 15.79 -36.26
N PRO A 6 -13.97 15.29 -36.50
CA PRO A 6 -15.08 15.53 -35.59
C PRO A 6 -14.71 15.00 -34.21
N ALA A 7 -14.82 15.87 -33.19
CA ALA A 7 -14.63 15.47 -31.81
C ALA A 7 -15.63 14.34 -31.50
N GLY A 8 -15.12 13.12 -31.38
CA GLY A 8 -15.95 11.97 -31.05
C GLY A 8 -16.66 12.25 -29.73
N HIS A 9 -17.99 12.12 -29.72
CA HIS A 9 -18.76 12.16 -28.50
C HIS A 9 -18.21 11.10 -27.54
N ILE A 10 -17.54 11.54 -26.47
CA ILE A 10 -17.18 10.66 -25.36
C ILE A 10 -18.51 10.27 -24.70
N THR A 11 -19.00 9.07 -25.02
CA THR A 11 -20.19 8.53 -24.39
C THR A 11 -19.90 8.26 -22.92
N ALA A 12 -20.85 8.62 -22.05
CA ALA A 12 -20.75 8.34 -20.62
C ALA A 12 -20.53 6.82 -20.39
N PRO A 13 -19.67 6.44 -19.43
CA PRO A 13 -19.43 5.03 -19.12
C PRO A 13 -20.72 4.37 -18.62
N ASP A 14 -20.93 3.11 -19.00
CA ASP A 14 -22.07 2.32 -18.53
C ASP A 14 -21.96 1.99 -17.03
N ALA A 15 -23.06 1.50 -16.44
CA ALA A 15 -23.10 1.21 -15.01
C ALA A 15 -22.08 0.14 -14.58
N ALA A 16 -21.85 -0.87 -15.43
CA ALA A 16 -20.90 -1.94 -15.14
C ALA A 16 -19.46 -1.40 -15.04
N THR A 17 -19.06 -0.56 -16.00
CA THR A 17 -17.76 0.12 -16.02
C THR A 17 -17.59 1.01 -14.79
N ARG A 18 -18.60 1.83 -14.47
CA ARG A 18 -18.54 2.72 -13.30
C ARG A 18 -18.38 1.95 -11.99
N ASN A 19 -19.14 0.87 -11.82
CA ASN A 19 -19.04 0.02 -10.64
C ASN A 19 -17.68 -0.68 -10.56
N GLY A 20 -17.14 -1.15 -11.69
CA GLY A 20 -15.81 -1.75 -11.75
C GLY A 20 -14.72 -0.78 -11.29
N VAL A 21 -14.71 0.45 -11.82
CA VAL A 21 -13.73 1.47 -11.42
C VAL A 21 -13.90 1.88 -9.97
N ALA A 22 -15.14 2.06 -9.49
CA ALA A 22 -15.41 2.36 -8.09
C ALA A 22 -14.86 1.28 -7.15
N THR A 23 -15.09 0.01 -7.47
CA THR A 23 -14.54 -1.12 -6.71
C THR A 23 -13.03 -1.11 -6.71
N VAL A 24 -12.38 -0.94 -7.87
CA VAL A 24 -10.91 -0.89 -7.97
C VAL A 24 -10.32 0.28 -7.16
N ALA A 25 -10.89 1.48 -7.25
CA ALA A 25 -10.45 2.62 -6.46
C ALA A 25 -10.64 2.37 -4.94
N GLY A 26 -11.73 1.73 -4.52
CA GLY A 26 -11.99 1.39 -3.12
C GLY A 26 -11.01 0.37 -2.55
N VAL A 27 -10.67 -0.68 -3.32
CA VAL A 27 -9.63 -1.65 -2.90
C VAL A 27 -8.24 -1.00 -2.89
N ARG A 28 -7.97 -0.06 -3.81
CA ARG A 28 -6.74 0.72 -3.82
C ARG A 28 -6.58 1.59 -2.56
N ALA A 29 -7.65 2.28 -2.16
CA ALA A 29 -7.67 3.05 -0.91
C ALA A 29 -7.38 2.18 0.32
N ARG A 30 -7.93 0.95 0.35
CA ARG A 30 -7.69 0.01 1.43
C ARG A 30 -6.21 -0.39 1.53
N GLY A 31 -5.55 -0.66 0.40
CA GLY A 31 -4.13 -1.01 0.39
C GLY A 31 -3.27 0.12 0.96
N TRP A 32 -3.53 1.37 0.57
CA TRP A 32 -2.85 2.54 1.15
C TRP A 32 -3.07 2.65 2.67
N ARG A 33 -4.30 2.44 3.16
CA ARG A 33 -4.60 2.46 4.61
C ARG A 33 -3.84 1.39 5.37
N VAL A 34 -3.83 0.16 4.88
CA VAL A 34 -3.13 -0.96 5.54
C VAL A 34 -1.63 -0.66 5.63
N ILE A 35 -1.02 -0.15 4.56
CA ILE A 35 0.41 0.21 4.57
C ILE A 35 0.66 1.39 5.53
N ALA A 36 -0.22 2.39 5.57
CA ALA A 36 -0.11 3.51 6.50
C ALA A 36 -0.19 3.04 7.96
N GLU A 37 -1.10 2.12 8.27
CA GLU A 37 -1.27 1.53 9.60
C GLU A 37 0.00 0.80 10.07
N LEU A 38 0.66 0.06 9.19
CA LEU A 38 1.96 -0.58 9.48
C LEU A 38 3.09 0.40 9.84
N LEU A 39 2.93 1.69 9.53
CA LEU A 39 3.87 2.77 9.86
C LEU A 39 3.42 3.65 11.02
N THR A 40 2.27 3.34 11.63
CA THR A 40 1.83 3.99 12.86
C THR A 40 2.48 3.38 14.09
N GLU A 41 2.49 4.13 15.20
CA GLU A 41 2.90 3.59 16.49
C GLU A 41 2.03 2.38 16.82
N PRO A 42 2.63 1.21 17.09
CA PRO A 42 1.86 0.00 17.29
C PRO A 42 1.02 0.11 18.57
N ASP A 43 -0.22 -0.34 18.48
CA ASP A 43 -1.14 -0.47 19.60
C ASP A 43 -1.65 -1.92 19.73
N GLY A 44 -2.47 -2.17 20.76
CA GLY A 44 -3.04 -3.50 20.98
C GLY A 44 -3.91 -3.98 19.82
N ASN A 45 -4.61 -3.07 19.14
CA ASN A 45 -5.48 -3.39 18.01
C ASN A 45 -4.67 -3.86 16.80
N LEU A 46 -3.58 -3.17 16.45
CA LEU A 46 -2.67 -3.61 15.39
C LEU A 46 -2.11 -5.00 15.68
N VAL A 47 -1.69 -5.25 16.93
CA VAL A 47 -1.16 -6.56 17.33
C VAL A 47 -2.23 -7.65 17.18
N GLU A 48 -3.47 -7.40 17.61
CA GLU A 48 -4.57 -8.35 17.44
C GLU A 48 -4.86 -8.65 15.96
N ARG A 49 -4.90 -7.62 15.12
CA ARG A 49 -5.13 -7.75 13.67
C ARG A 49 -4.00 -8.48 12.93
N LEU A 50 -2.76 -8.34 13.40
CA LEU A 50 -1.63 -9.11 12.90
C LEU A 50 -1.73 -10.59 13.32
N ARG A 51 -2.20 -10.85 14.54
CA ARG A 51 -2.32 -12.21 15.11
C ARG A 51 -3.43 -13.02 14.47
N ASN A 52 -4.60 -12.41 14.27
CA ASN A 52 -5.76 -13.09 13.71
C ASN A 52 -5.72 -13.17 12.17
N GLY A 53 -4.82 -12.41 11.54
CA GLY A 53 -4.63 -12.41 10.09
C GLY A 53 -5.55 -11.44 9.34
N ASP A 54 -6.30 -10.57 10.04
CA ASP A 54 -7.17 -9.59 9.41
C ASP A 54 -6.37 -8.65 8.49
N LEU A 55 -5.20 -8.20 8.95
CA LEU A 55 -4.36 -7.27 8.19
C LEU A 55 -3.85 -7.90 6.88
N VAL A 56 -3.44 -9.17 6.91
CA VAL A 56 -3.01 -9.88 5.68
C VAL A 56 -4.19 -10.18 4.75
N GLY A 57 -5.38 -10.47 5.32
CA GLY A 57 -6.61 -10.64 4.55
C GLY A 57 -6.97 -9.36 3.77
N GLU A 58 -7.00 -8.23 4.45
CA GLU A 58 -7.27 -6.92 3.82
C GLU A 58 -6.24 -6.56 2.75
N LEU A 59 -4.96 -6.84 3.00
CA LEU A 59 -3.92 -6.58 2.02
C LEU A 59 -4.06 -7.46 0.77
N ARG A 60 -4.40 -8.75 0.94
CA ARG A 60 -4.69 -9.67 -0.18
C ARG A 60 -5.87 -9.19 -1.02
N GLU A 61 -6.96 -8.81 -0.37
CA GLU A 61 -8.13 -8.22 -1.03
C GLU A 61 -7.77 -6.94 -1.79
N SER A 62 -6.89 -6.11 -1.22
CA SER A 62 -6.47 -4.83 -1.82
C SER A 62 -5.67 -4.96 -3.11
N VAL A 63 -5.08 -6.13 -3.37
CA VAL A 63 -4.24 -6.39 -4.56
C VAL A 63 -4.84 -7.40 -5.53
N GLN A 64 -5.98 -8.03 -5.19
CA GLN A 64 -6.60 -9.08 -6.02
C GLN A 64 -6.93 -8.60 -7.44
N TRP A 65 -7.25 -7.32 -7.59
CA TRP A 65 -7.57 -6.69 -8.89
C TRP A 65 -6.39 -6.69 -9.88
N LEU A 66 -5.16 -6.95 -9.40
CA LEU A 66 -3.96 -7.05 -10.23
C LEU A 66 -3.86 -8.36 -11.02
N GLY A 67 -4.63 -9.39 -10.67
CA GLY A 67 -4.52 -10.71 -11.30
C GLY A 67 -3.12 -11.29 -11.13
N ASP A 68 -2.45 -11.63 -12.24
CA ASP A 68 -1.12 -12.24 -12.23
C ASP A 68 -0.05 -11.34 -11.58
N ASP A 69 -0.23 -10.01 -11.63
CA ASP A 69 0.68 -9.03 -11.03
C ASP A 69 0.66 -9.04 -9.50
N ALA A 70 -0.35 -9.65 -8.87
CA ALA A 70 -0.42 -9.82 -7.41
C ALA A 70 0.73 -10.69 -6.86
N GLY A 71 1.41 -11.46 -7.73
CA GLY A 71 2.56 -12.30 -7.38
C GLY A 71 3.68 -11.56 -6.64
N ARG A 72 3.85 -10.25 -6.89
CA ARG A 72 4.86 -9.41 -6.22
C ARG A 72 4.68 -9.28 -4.71
N PHE A 73 3.46 -9.48 -4.20
CA PHE A 73 3.15 -9.36 -2.77
C PHE A 73 3.28 -10.70 -2.01
N MET A 74 3.51 -11.82 -2.72
CA MET A 74 3.43 -13.16 -2.14
C MET A 74 4.42 -13.40 -1.01
N ASP A 75 5.67 -12.94 -1.17
CA ASP A 75 6.68 -13.03 -0.10
C ASP A 75 6.22 -12.28 1.15
N GLY A 76 5.58 -11.12 0.97
CA GLY A 76 5.03 -10.34 2.06
C GLY A 76 3.87 -11.03 2.77
N PHE A 77 2.96 -11.65 2.02
CA PHE A 77 1.88 -12.44 2.59
C PHE A 77 2.40 -13.63 3.40
N MET A 78 3.40 -14.35 2.89
CA MET A 78 4.00 -15.46 3.61
C MET A 78 4.63 -15.02 4.93
N VAL A 79 5.33 -13.89 4.94
CA VAL A 79 5.93 -13.32 6.15
C VAL A 79 4.87 -12.94 7.18
N LEU A 80 3.79 -12.26 6.77
CA LEU A 80 2.68 -11.92 7.67
C LEU A 80 1.98 -13.16 8.22
N ASP A 81 1.75 -14.19 7.40
CA ASP A 81 1.16 -15.46 7.85
C ASP A 81 2.08 -16.19 8.85
N ILE A 82 3.41 -16.11 8.66
CA ILE A 82 4.39 -16.64 9.62
C ILE A 82 4.32 -15.85 10.93
N PHE A 83 4.22 -14.52 10.84
CA PHE A 83 4.07 -13.65 12.01
C PHE A 83 2.82 -14.01 12.81
N GLY A 84 1.64 -14.05 12.18
CA GLY A 84 0.38 -14.40 12.86
C GLY A 84 0.45 -15.77 13.55
N ARG A 85 1.00 -16.78 12.88
CA ARG A 85 1.19 -18.13 13.46
C ARG A 85 2.18 -18.16 14.62
N ARG A 86 3.27 -17.38 14.56
CA ARG A 86 4.29 -17.32 15.62
C ARG A 86 3.84 -16.50 16.81
N ALA A 87 3.05 -15.45 16.58
CA ALA A 87 2.56 -14.57 17.62
C ALA A 87 1.76 -15.33 18.68
N GLY A 88 1.07 -16.43 18.32
CA GLY A 88 0.42 -17.35 19.28
C GLY A 88 1.33 -17.90 20.40
N ARG A 89 2.65 -17.79 20.29
CA ARG A 89 3.63 -18.22 21.31
C ARG A 89 3.95 -17.15 22.36
N ARG A 90 3.52 -15.91 22.15
CA ARG A 90 3.71 -14.76 23.04
C ARG A 90 2.37 -14.15 23.40
N THR A 91 2.31 -13.43 24.52
CA THR A 91 1.12 -12.64 24.85
C THR A 91 0.99 -11.42 23.92
N VAL A 92 -0.17 -10.78 23.91
CA VAL A 92 -0.39 -9.54 23.14
C VAL A 92 0.52 -8.44 23.66
N GLU A 93 0.68 -8.35 24.99
CA GLU A 93 1.50 -7.34 25.67
C GLU A 93 2.99 -7.51 25.36
N GLU A 94 3.50 -8.75 25.34
CA GLU A 94 4.89 -9.03 24.95
C GLU A 94 5.16 -8.64 23.49
N GLU A 95 4.24 -8.94 22.59
CA GLU A 95 4.41 -8.60 21.18
C GLU A 95 4.28 -7.09 20.95
N LEU A 96 3.31 -6.44 21.58
CA LEU A 96 3.17 -4.99 21.57
C LEU A 96 4.43 -4.31 22.12
N HIS A 97 4.98 -4.80 23.23
CA HIS A 97 6.22 -4.26 23.79
C HIS A 97 7.40 -4.36 22.80
N ASN A 98 7.57 -5.50 22.13
CA ASN A 98 8.62 -5.68 21.13
C ASN A 98 8.45 -4.77 19.92
N LEU A 99 7.24 -4.69 19.37
CA LEU A 99 6.93 -3.81 18.24
C LEU A 99 7.13 -2.34 18.62
N HIS A 100 6.68 -1.93 19.80
CA HIS A 100 6.84 -0.56 20.30
C HIS A 100 8.30 -0.18 20.50
N ALA A 101 9.10 -1.07 21.12
CA ALA A 101 10.53 -0.83 21.31
C ALA A 101 11.26 -0.63 19.98
N GLU A 102 10.94 -1.45 18.97
CA GLU A 102 11.49 -1.30 17.64
C GLU A 102 11.00 -0.03 16.93
N TYR A 103 9.72 0.30 17.06
CA TYR A 103 9.12 1.51 16.52
C TYR A 103 9.85 2.76 17.02
N VAL A 104 10.01 2.90 18.33
CA VAL A 104 10.70 4.04 18.95
C VAL A 104 12.16 4.13 18.50
N ARG A 105 12.83 2.99 18.30
CA ARG A 105 14.20 2.94 17.78
C ARG A 105 14.29 3.40 16.32
N LEU A 106 13.33 3.01 15.48
CA LEU A 106 13.30 3.36 14.06
C LEU A 106 12.85 4.81 13.85
N PHE A 107 11.91 5.28 14.67
CA PHE A 107 11.19 6.54 14.54
C PHE A 107 11.25 7.36 15.84
N PRO A 108 12.44 7.82 16.26
CA PRO A 108 12.62 8.51 17.53
C PRO A 108 11.84 9.83 17.62
N ASP A 109 11.52 10.44 16.48
CA ASP A 109 10.76 11.70 16.36
C ASP A 109 9.25 11.46 16.12
N GLY A 110 8.78 10.22 16.27
CA GLY A 110 7.40 9.82 15.99
C GLY A 110 7.18 9.37 14.55
N PRO A 111 5.90 9.18 14.13
CA PRO A 111 5.58 8.60 12.82
C PRO A 111 6.25 9.33 11.66
N PRO A 112 6.75 8.61 10.65
CA PRO A 112 7.34 9.25 9.48
C PRO A 112 6.29 10.11 8.77
N ALA A 113 6.70 11.25 8.21
CA ALA A 113 5.80 12.13 7.43
C ALA A 113 5.09 11.39 6.28
N LEU A 114 5.74 10.34 5.77
CA LEU A 114 5.19 9.41 4.78
C LEU A 114 3.86 8.80 5.23
N THR A 115 3.65 8.51 6.52
CA THR A 115 2.39 7.94 7.02
C THR A 115 1.19 8.84 6.66
N GLU A 116 1.35 10.16 6.75
CA GLU A 116 0.28 11.08 6.39
C GLU A 116 0.06 11.14 4.88
N GLN A 117 1.15 11.13 4.09
CA GLN A 117 1.05 11.05 2.63
C GLN A 117 0.27 9.81 2.16
N LEU A 118 0.48 8.66 2.81
CA LEU A 118 -0.25 7.43 2.50
C LEU A 118 -1.75 7.53 2.86
N ARG A 119 -2.09 8.20 3.97
CA ARG A 119 -3.50 8.46 4.34
C ARG A 119 -4.16 9.42 3.36
N GLU A 120 -3.45 10.45 2.91
CA GLU A 120 -3.93 11.37 1.89
C GLU A 120 -4.18 10.65 0.55
N MET A 121 -3.27 9.74 0.15
CA MET A 121 -3.47 8.89 -1.02
C MET A 121 -4.69 7.97 -0.88
N ALA A 122 -4.90 7.38 0.30
CA ALA A 122 -6.09 6.60 0.57
C ALA A 122 -7.37 7.44 0.45
N ALA A 123 -7.39 8.64 1.01
CA ALA A 123 -8.53 9.55 0.96
C ALA A 123 -8.87 9.97 -0.48
N LEU A 124 -7.86 10.24 -1.31
CA LEU A 124 -8.07 10.55 -2.74
C LEU A 124 -8.63 9.35 -3.52
N ALA A 125 -8.19 8.13 -3.21
CA ALA A 125 -8.71 6.91 -3.83
C ALA A 125 -10.14 6.58 -3.36
N GLU A 126 -10.49 6.88 -2.11
CA GLU A 126 -11.87 6.83 -1.62
C GLU A 126 -12.78 7.83 -2.31
N ALA A 127 -12.33 9.08 -2.45
CA ALA A 127 -13.08 10.12 -3.15
C ALA A 127 -13.30 9.75 -4.63
N GLU A 128 -12.29 9.14 -5.28
CA GLU A 128 -12.44 8.54 -6.60
C GLU A 128 -13.53 7.47 -6.61
N ALA A 129 -13.46 6.49 -5.71
CA ALA A 129 -14.43 5.41 -5.62
C ALA A 129 -15.88 5.91 -5.44
N GLU A 130 -16.06 6.88 -4.53
CA GLU A 130 -17.35 7.48 -4.23
C GLU A 130 -17.91 8.22 -5.46
N ALA A 131 -17.09 9.03 -6.14
CA ALA A 131 -17.50 9.74 -7.34
C ALA A 131 -17.97 8.79 -8.45
N TRP A 132 -17.20 7.72 -8.71
CA TRP A 132 -17.55 6.70 -9.70
C TRP A 132 -18.85 5.98 -9.35
N SER A 133 -19.05 5.59 -8.09
CA SER A 133 -20.27 4.90 -7.63
C SER A 133 -21.55 5.73 -7.79
N ARG A 134 -21.46 7.06 -7.67
CA ARG A 134 -22.59 7.99 -7.87
C ARG A 134 -22.82 8.39 -9.32
N GLY A 135 -21.98 7.94 -10.24
CA GLY A 135 -22.09 8.30 -11.66
C GLY A 135 -21.36 9.59 -12.05
N ASP A 136 -20.64 10.23 -11.13
CA ASP A 136 -19.84 11.43 -11.39
C ASP A 136 -18.41 11.06 -11.84
N TYR A 137 -18.31 10.56 -13.07
CA TYR A 137 -17.04 10.06 -13.63
C TYR A 137 -16.03 11.18 -13.95
N GLU A 138 -16.46 12.43 -14.10
CA GLU A 138 -15.55 13.56 -14.32
C GLU A 138 -14.82 13.94 -13.03
N THR A 139 -15.53 13.98 -11.89
CA THR A 139 -14.88 14.08 -10.58
C THR A 139 -13.97 12.89 -10.31
N GLY A 140 -14.42 11.66 -10.61
CA GLY A 140 -13.59 10.45 -10.46
C GLY A 140 -12.27 10.51 -11.24
N LYS A 141 -12.30 10.92 -12.52
CA LYS A 141 -11.09 11.16 -13.33
C LYS A 141 -10.19 12.24 -12.72
N THR A 142 -10.79 13.33 -12.24
CA THR A 142 -10.05 14.42 -11.60
C THR A 142 -9.30 13.92 -10.35
N MET A 143 -9.94 13.11 -9.51
CA MET A 143 -9.29 12.49 -8.34
C MET A 143 -8.13 11.60 -8.76
N ARG A 144 -8.28 10.77 -9.81
CA ARG A 144 -7.18 9.93 -10.32
C ARG A 144 -6.00 10.74 -10.84
N VAL A 145 -6.25 11.86 -11.51
CA VAL A 145 -5.20 12.79 -11.95
C VAL A 145 -4.48 13.41 -10.75
N GLN A 146 -5.20 13.81 -9.70
CA GLN A 146 -4.61 14.36 -8.48
C GLN A 146 -3.73 13.33 -7.76
N GLN A 147 -4.20 12.07 -7.64
CA GLN A 147 -3.40 10.97 -7.09
C GLN A 147 -2.06 10.82 -7.84
N ASN A 148 -2.11 10.75 -9.17
CA ASN A 148 -0.92 10.59 -9.99
C ASN A 148 0.03 11.80 -9.87
N ALA A 149 -0.51 13.02 -9.90
CA ALA A 149 0.28 14.23 -9.73
C ALA A 149 1.00 14.27 -8.38
N ARG A 150 0.33 13.81 -7.31
CA ARG A 150 0.91 13.72 -5.98
C ARG A 150 1.99 12.65 -5.88
N LEU A 151 1.74 11.45 -6.39
CA LEU A 151 2.72 10.37 -6.43
C LEU A 151 4.02 10.84 -7.09
N GLU A 152 3.89 11.48 -8.25
CA GLU A 152 5.01 12.01 -9.03
C GLU A 152 5.76 13.14 -8.30
N ALA A 153 5.03 14.07 -7.66
CA ALA A 153 5.65 15.21 -7.00
C ALA A 153 6.29 14.88 -5.65
N GLU A 154 5.72 13.95 -4.88
CA GLU A 154 6.05 13.77 -3.47
C GLU A 154 6.73 12.43 -3.15
N MET A 155 6.42 11.37 -3.90
CA MET A 155 6.72 10.00 -3.47
C MET A 155 7.71 9.25 -4.37
N VAL A 156 7.60 9.42 -5.69
CA VAL A 156 8.35 8.64 -6.68
C VAL A 156 9.87 8.72 -6.51
N ASP A 157 10.40 9.89 -6.14
CA ASP A 157 11.85 10.10 -5.99
C ASP A 157 12.35 9.87 -4.56
N THR A 158 11.47 9.93 -3.56
CA THR A 158 11.85 9.95 -2.13
C THR A 158 11.58 8.61 -1.44
N VAL A 159 10.43 7.99 -1.72
CA VAL A 159 9.96 6.77 -1.05
C VAL A 159 10.88 5.58 -1.33
N PRO A 160 11.37 5.33 -2.56
CA PRO A 160 12.28 4.20 -2.79
C PRO A 160 13.55 4.25 -1.94
N ALA A 161 14.17 5.43 -1.81
CA ALA A 161 15.36 5.60 -0.97
C ALA A 161 15.03 5.40 0.51
N TRP A 162 13.92 5.96 0.98
CA TRP A 162 13.43 5.75 2.34
C TRP A 162 13.14 4.27 2.64
N CYS A 163 12.60 3.52 1.69
CA CYS A 163 12.36 2.08 1.81
C CYS A 163 13.66 1.29 1.99
N VAL A 164 14.72 1.62 1.25
CA VAL A 164 16.06 1.00 1.44
C VAL A 164 16.54 1.23 2.86
N GLU A 165 16.51 2.49 3.32
CA GLU A 165 17.00 2.86 4.65
C GLU A 165 16.22 2.15 5.77
N LEU A 166 14.90 2.01 5.62
CA LEU A 166 14.07 1.31 6.60
C LEU A 166 14.35 -0.20 6.61
N ASP A 167 14.51 -0.85 5.45
CA ASP A 167 14.84 -2.28 5.37
C ASP A 167 16.20 -2.58 6.02
N ASP A 168 17.20 -1.73 5.76
CA ASP A 168 18.55 -1.85 6.33
C ASP A 168 18.57 -1.65 7.85
N ARG A 169 17.77 -0.72 8.36
CA ARG A 169 17.74 -0.38 9.80
C ARG A 169 16.84 -1.29 10.62
N ALA A 170 15.81 -1.87 10.03
CA ALA A 170 14.84 -2.71 10.73
C ALA A 170 15.48 -4.03 11.18
N SER A 171 15.19 -4.41 12.42
CA SER A 171 15.57 -5.70 13.00
C SER A 171 14.39 -6.65 13.07
N LEU A 172 13.18 -6.13 13.28
CA LEU A 172 11.95 -6.92 13.25
C LEU A 172 11.43 -7.10 11.82
N MET A 173 11.01 -8.33 11.54
CA MET A 173 10.56 -8.74 10.21
C MET A 173 9.36 -7.91 9.70
N LEU A 174 8.47 -7.46 10.59
CA LEU A 174 7.35 -6.60 10.21
C LEU A 174 7.85 -5.30 9.53
N TYR A 175 8.81 -4.62 10.14
CA TYR A 175 9.36 -3.37 9.59
C TYR A 175 10.31 -3.59 8.42
N LYS A 176 10.90 -4.79 8.26
CA LYS A 176 11.59 -5.17 7.00
C LYS A 176 10.62 -5.42 5.85
N LEU A 177 9.43 -5.90 6.16
CA LEU A 177 8.41 -6.17 5.17
C LEU A 177 7.75 -4.88 4.65
N THR A 178 7.47 -3.92 5.53
CA THR A 178 6.74 -2.70 5.17
C THR A 178 7.33 -1.95 3.96
N PRO A 179 8.66 -1.74 3.86
CA PRO A 179 9.30 -1.18 2.68
C PRO A 179 8.94 -1.89 1.37
N ARG A 180 8.89 -3.22 1.38
CA ARG A 180 8.64 -4.04 0.19
C ARG A 180 7.18 -3.95 -0.23
N LEU A 181 6.26 -4.00 0.73
CA LEU A 181 4.85 -3.77 0.45
C LEU A 181 4.64 -2.40 -0.17
N LEU A 182 5.28 -1.36 0.39
CA LEU A 182 5.19 0.00 -0.11
C LEU A 182 5.79 0.16 -1.51
N THR A 183 6.98 -0.37 -1.80
CA THR A 183 7.57 -0.28 -3.15
C THR A 183 6.76 -1.02 -4.20
N SER A 184 6.22 -2.19 -3.85
CA SER A 184 5.37 -2.95 -4.76
C SER A 184 4.08 -2.21 -5.04
N TYR A 185 3.48 -1.57 -4.04
CA TYR A 185 2.30 -0.72 -4.20
C TYR A 185 2.59 0.52 -5.04
N LEU A 186 3.71 1.19 -4.77
CA LEU A 186 4.16 2.35 -5.53
C LEU A 186 4.45 1.99 -6.99
N THR A 187 4.98 0.80 -7.26
CA THR A 187 5.21 0.27 -8.61
C THR A 187 3.90 0.12 -9.36
N VAL A 188 2.90 -0.48 -8.73
CA VAL A 188 1.55 -0.65 -9.31
C VAL A 188 0.91 0.70 -9.62
N GLU A 189 1.02 1.64 -8.70
CA GLU A 189 0.31 2.93 -8.77
C GLU A 189 0.94 3.91 -9.76
N SER A 190 2.26 3.91 -9.87
CA SER A 190 3.02 4.78 -10.80
C SER A 190 3.29 4.14 -12.16
N GLY A 191 3.23 2.80 -12.27
CA GLY A 191 3.68 2.06 -13.43
C GLY A 191 5.21 1.97 -13.57
N ARG A 192 6.00 2.42 -12.59
CA ARG A 192 7.47 2.36 -12.59
C ARG A 192 7.96 1.18 -11.75
N ASP A 193 8.84 0.35 -12.30
CA ASP A 193 9.37 -0.85 -11.63
C ASP A 193 10.42 -0.52 -10.55
N PHE A 194 9.95 -0.25 -9.33
CA PHE A 194 10.82 0.01 -8.18
C PHE A 194 11.30 -1.28 -7.50
N ASP A 195 10.56 -2.37 -7.62
CA ASP A 195 10.92 -3.64 -6.99
C ASP A 195 12.30 -4.12 -7.48
N ARG A 196 12.59 -3.97 -8.79
CA ARG A 196 13.91 -4.26 -9.37
C ARG A 196 15.00 -3.26 -9.02
N VAL A 197 14.65 -2.04 -8.63
CA VAL A 197 15.64 -1.02 -8.26
C VAL A 197 16.04 -1.17 -6.80
N VAL A 198 15.07 -1.45 -5.93
CA VAL A 198 15.23 -1.44 -4.47
C VAL A 198 15.68 -2.81 -3.95
N PHE A 199 15.10 -3.92 -4.42
CA PHE A 199 15.26 -5.22 -3.75
C PHE A 199 15.90 -6.33 -4.61
N TYR A 200 16.52 -5.98 -5.74
CA TYR A 200 17.15 -6.96 -6.65
C TYR A 200 18.27 -7.81 -6.03
N ARG A 201 18.71 -7.53 -4.80
CA ARG A 201 19.85 -8.18 -4.14
C ARG A 201 19.52 -9.23 -3.05
N GLY A 202 18.26 -9.54 -2.73
CA GLY A 202 17.99 -10.59 -1.73
C GLY A 202 16.53 -10.97 -1.54
N SER A 203 16.24 -12.27 -1.64
CA SER A 203 14.94 -12.81 -1.23
C SER A 203 14.77 -12.63 0.29
N LEU A 204 13.55 -12.27 0.70
CA LEU A 204 13.14 -12.15 2.12
C LEU A 204 13.31 -13.47 2.89
N LEU A 205 13.43 -14.58 2.16
CA LEU A 205 13.54 -15.95 2.66
C LEU A 205 14.99 -16.47 2.70
N SER A 206 16.00 -15.63 2.52
CA SER A 206 17.37 -16.03 2.87
C SER A 206 17.50 -16.08 4.40
N PHE A 207 17.17 -17.24 4.96
CA PHE A 207 17.52 -17.57 6.33
C PHE A 207 19.03 -17.85 6.35
N GLU A 208 19.84 -16.80 6.55
CA GLU A 208 21.19 -17.01 7.06
C GLU A 208 21.06 -17.29 8.57
N ASP A 209 21.48 -18.49 8.97
CA ASP A 209 21.45 -19.03 10.34
C ASP A 209 22.35 -18.26 11.32
#